data_AF-A0A3E0KF61-F1
#
_entry.id   AF-A0A3E0KF61-F1
#
_cell.length_a   1.000
_cell.length_b   1.000
_cell.length_c   1.000
_cell.angle_alpha   90.00
_cell.angle_beta   90.00
_cell.angle_gamma   90.00
#
_symmetry.space_group_name_H-M   'P 1'
#
loop_
_entity.id
_entity.type
_entity.pdbx_description
1 polymer ?
#
loop_
_entity_poly.entity_id
_entity_poly.type
_entity_poly.pdbx_seq_one_letter_code
_entity_poly.pdbx_strand_id
1 'polypeptide(L)'
;MQRGWWLWAIIVGVVLLTAPLLAQRAALEHDNRTVEIVADLESLRELSEWVDVPVDVILESWAELGVTSAGAVEPGDIALIRAAGLRVVPRTVQVLDALRSEGAAPARGPSGIGPFIAAGEHMPGYPDAMPSVAERLAAAGIPLGIVEFANQAGEREMARLMNDTVVFVHSIPRRELERLTDRQALARFNRAALERQARVLYVHALLPASPGDDDLIVGQPAGGGPSMVAAGAGGSGGVNARTLALDPEERAALLARNEAYVSALVTRMGDIGLRVGAVQPLPRWAGSSVVPVAVLVAAAAGALLVLRAFVRVSWKWELAVLVAAAVAGALLPVLEREVLLRQLAAFGVAAVFPVLAVALGAGVGNKQNPGPGAPAAAGAEGRRSAGVAAATIWGLLRVMAVTAAGAALVVAALADSRFF
;
A
#
# COMPACT_ATOMS: atom_id res chain seq x y z
N MET A 1 -16.48 38.32 27.59
CA MET A 1 -16.31 37.12 26.73
C MET A 1 -14.83 36.79 26.65
N GLN A 2 -14.41 35.58 27.04
CA GLN A 2 -13.00 35.16 26.96
C GLN A 2 -12.51 35.29 25.53
N ARG A 3 -11.63 36.26 25.27
CA ARG A 3 -11.11 36.57 23.92
C ARG A 3 -10.30 35.35 23.46
N GLY A 4 -10.83 34.49 22.60
CA GLY A 4 -10.11 33.34 22.01
C GLY A 4 -10.86 32.03 21.82
N TRP A 5 -12.06 31.89 22.39
CA TRP A 5 -12.87 30.67 22.24
C TRP A 5 -13.22 30.36 20.78
N TRP A 6 -13.31 31.39 19.93
CA TRP A 6 -13.67 31.24 18.52
C TRP A 6 -12.56 30.58 17.68
N LEU A 7 -11.28 30.76 18.03
CA LEU A 7 -10.16 30.05 17.39
C LEU A 7 -10.20 28.56 17.71
N TRP A 8 -10.56 28.21 18.95
CA TRP A 8 -10.83 26.83 19.34
C TRP A 8 -12.04 26.26 18.61
N ALA A 9 -13.10 27.05 18.43
CA ALA A 9 -14.26 26.63 17.65
C ALA A 9 -13.92 26.31 16.19
N ILE A 10 -12.98 27.06 15.57
CA ILE A 10 -12.45 26.75 14.24
C ILE A 10 -11.73 25.40 14.26
N ILE A 11 -10.78 25.20 15.18
CA ILE A 11 -10.02 23.93 15.27
C ILE A 11 -10.97 22.74 15.45
N VAL A 12 -11.91 22.84 16.40
CA VAL A 12 -12.89 21.79 16.66
C VAL A 12 -13.79 21.56 15.44
N GLY A 13 -14.26 22.63 14.79
CA GLY A 13 -15.07 22.53 13.58
C GLY A 13 -14.34 21.81 12.44
N VAL A 14 -13.04 22.07 12.25
CA VAL A 14 -12.23 21.38 11.23
C VAL A 14 -11.97 19.93 11.61
N VAL A 15 -11.71 19.62 12.89
CA VAL A 15 -11.59 18.21 13.34
C VAL A 15 -12.89 17.43 13.12
N LEU A 16 -14.04 18.05 13.39
CA LEU A 16 -15.35 17.43 13.12
C LEU A 16 -15.59 17.26 11.62
N LEU A 17 -15.16 18.22 10.80
CA LEU A 17 -15.21 18.12 9.34
C LEU A 17 -14.37 16.95 8.80
N THR A 18 -13.21 16.66 9.41
CA THR A 18 -12.33 15.58 8.95
C THR A 18 -12.73 14.20 9.49
N ALA A 19 -13.47 14.12 10.59
CA ALA A 19 -13.82 12.85 11.23
C ALA A 19 -14.55 11.85 10.29
N PRO A 20 -15.57 12.24 9.50
CA PRO A 20 -16.20 11.32 8.54
C PRO A 20 -15.24 10.80 7.48
N LEU A 21 -14.28 11.62 7.04
CA LEU A 21 -13.30 11.23 6.02
C LEU A 21 -12.33 10.19 6.57
N LEU A 22 -11.84 10.41 7.80
CA LEU A 22 -10.98 9.46 8.50
C LEU A 22 -11.71 8.15 8.79
N ALA A 23 -12.98 8.22 9.19
CA ALA A 23 -13.80 7.03 9.45
C ALA A 23 -14.04 6.20 8.19
N GLN A 24 -14.36 6.85 7.07
CA GLN A 24 -14.53 6.16 5.80
C GLN A 24 -13.22 5.57 5.28
N ARG A 25 -12.08 6.29 5.42
CA ARG A 25 -10.76 5.72 5.10
C ARG A 25 -10.44 4.51 5.96
N ALA A 26 -10.68 4.59 7.26
CA ALA A 26 -10.47 3.47 8.18
C ALA A 26 -11.36 2.26 7.83
N ALA A 27 -12.61 2.50 7.39
CA ALA A 27 -13.50 1.45 6.92
C ALA A 27 -12.96 0.77 5.64
N LEU A 28 -12.52 1.56 4.65
CA LEU A 28 -11.92 1.02 3.42
C LEU A 28 -10.67 0.18 3.68
N GLU A 29 -9.80 0.64 4.58
CA GLU A 29 -8.60 -0.11 4.98
C GLU A 29 -8.97 -1.39 5.74
N HIS A 30 -10.00 -1.34 6.61
CA HIS A 30 -10.49 -2.50 7.35
C HIS A 30 -11.17 -3.55 6.47
N ASP A 31 -11.85 -3.10 5.42
CA ASP A 31 -12.56 -3.95 4.46
C ASP A 31 -11.61 -4.58 3.43
N ASN A 32 -10.41 -3.99 3.25
CA ASN A 32 -9.37 -4.51 2.36
C ASN A 32 -8.60 -5.69 2.96
N ARG A 33 -9.31 -6.80 3.16
CA ARG A 33 -8.81 -8.07 3.69
C ARG A 33 -8.72 -9.17 2.64
N THR A 34 -8.86 -8.85 1.36
CA THR A 34 -8.78 -9.86 0.31
C THR A 34 -7.37 -9.94 -0.24
N VAL A 35 -6.80 -11.13 -0.33
CA VAL A 35 -5.51 -11.37 -0.97
C VAL A 35 -5.67 -12.33 -2.12
N GLU A 36 -5.14 -11.96 -3.28
CA GLU A 36 -5.12 -12.81 -4.44
C GLU A 36 -3.79 -13.55 -4.51
N ILE A 37 -3.85 -14.86 -4.74
CA ILE A 37 -2.67 -15.70 -4.94
C ILE A 37 -2.64 -16.06 -6.43
N VAL A 38 -1.59 -15.59 -7.10
CA VAL A 38 -1.39 -15.75 -8.54
C VAL A 38 -0.27 -16.76 -8.76
N ALA A 39 -0.56 -17.87 -9.43
CA ALA A 39 0.47 -18.80 -9.88
C ALA A 39 1.25 -18.21 -11.06
N ASP A 40 2.57 -18.36 -11.01
CA ASP A 40 3.43 -18.08 -12.15
C ASP A 40 3.47 -19.27 -13.11
N LEU A 41 2.68 -19.20 -14.18
CA LEU A 41 2.53 -20.31 -15.13
C LEU A 41 3.85 -20.74 -15.77
N GLU A 42 4.77 -19.81 -16.03
CA GLU A 42 6.08 -20.11 -16.60
C GLU A 42 6.91 -20.97 -15.64
N SER A 43 6.98 -20.62 -14.35
CA SER A 43 7.64 -21.45 -13.35
C SER A 43 6.97 -22.83 -13.15
N LEU A 44 5.65 -22.93 -13.32
CA LEU A 44 4.93 -24.21 -13.25
C LEU A 44 5.21 -25.09 -14.46
N ARG A 45 5.41 -24.51 -15.66
CA ARG A 45 5.89 -25.24 -16.84
C ARG A 45 7.29 -25.79 -16.60
N GLU A 46 8.18 -25.01 -16.00
CA GLU A 46 9.50 -25.52 -15.61
C GLU A 46 9.39 -26.65 -14.58
N LEU A 47 8.55 -26.50 -13.56
CA LEU A 47 8.31 -27.56 -12.57
C LEU A 47 7.79 -28.84 -13.25
N SER A 48 6.85 -28.69 -14.18
CA SER A 48 6.29 -29.79 -14.99
C SER A 48 7.39 -30.59 -15.70
N GLU A 49 8.39 -29.92 -16.28
CA GLU A 49 9.54 -30.58 -16.92
C GLU A 49 10.41 -31.37 -15.91
N TRP A 50 10.57 -30.85 -14.69
CA TRP A 50 11.37 -31.48 -13.64
C TRP A 50 10.70 -32.71 -13.03
N VAL A 51 9.37 -32.66 -12.85
CA VAL A 51 8.63 -33.75 -12.18
C VAL A 51 7.98 -34.75 -13.13
N ASP A 52 7.99 -34.47 -14.44
CA ASP A 52 7.30 -35.25 -15.48
C ASP A 52 5.79 -35.37 -15.21
N VAL A 53 5.19 -34.27 -14.73
CA VAL A 53 3.74 -34.15 -14.49
C VAL A 53 3.21 -33.02 -15.36
N PRO A 54 2.14 -33.22 -16.16
CA PRO A 54 1.58 -32.18 -17.01
C PRO A 54 1.22 -30.89 -16.25
N VAL A 55 1.51 -29.74 -16.85
CA VAL A 55 1.32 -28.43 -16.20
C VAL A 55 -0.14 -28.12 -15.85
N ASP A 56 -1.09 -28.63 -16.62
CA ASP A 56 -2.54 -28.59 -16.34
C ASP A 56 -2.87 -29.29 -15.02
N VAL A 57 -2.32 -30.48 -14.78
CA VAL A 57 -2.52 -31.23 -13.54
C VAL A 57 -1.92 -30.49 -12.33
N ILE A 58 -0.72 -29.91 -12.48
CA ILE A 58 -0.10 -29.12 -11.41
C ILE A 58 -0.92 -27.86 -11.12
N LEU A 59 -1.41 -27.21 -12.18
CA LEU A 59 -2.22 -25.99 -12.06
C LEU A 59 -3.57 -26.27 -11.39
N GLU A 60 -4.22 -27.39 -11.73
CA GLU A 60 -5.44 -27.88 -11.05
C GLU A 60 -5.19 -28.17 -9.57
N SER A 61 -4.09 -28.87 -9.22
CA SER A 61 -3.69 -29.10 -7.83
C SER A 61 -3.50 -27.77 -7.07
N TRP A 62 -2.81 -26.79 -7.67
CA TRP A 62 -2.62 -25.47 -7.06
C TRP A 62 -3.94 -24.72 -6.88
N ALA A 63 -4.87 -24.85 -7.84
CA ALA A 63 -6.21 -24.28 -7.72
C ALA A 63 -6.99 -24.89 -6.54
N GLU A 64 -6.96 -26.22 -6.38
CA GLU A 64 -7.59 -26.92 -5.26
C GLU A 64 -6.99 -26.52 -3.90
N LEU A 65 -5.69 -26.21 -3.86
CA LEU A 65 -5.00 -25.72 -2.67
C LEU A 65 -5.34 -24.26 -2.31
N GLY A 66 -6.05 -23.53 -3.18
CA GLY A 66 -6.53 -22.17 -2.93
C GLY A 66 -5.85 -21.08 -3.75
N VAL A 67 -5.04 -21.41 -4.75
CA VAL A 67 -4.61 -20.44 -5.76
C VAL A 67 -5.84 -19.94 -6.53
N THR A 68 -5.91 -18.63 -6.78
CA THR A 68 -7.12 -17.98 -7.33
C THR A 68 -7.00 -17.60 -8.80
N SER A 69 -5.76 -17.46 -9.28
CA SER A 69 -5.47 -17.00 -10.62
C SER A 69 -4.08 -17.43 -11.07
N ALA A 70 -3.80 -17.28 -12.37
CA ALA A 70 -2.49 -17.53 -12.92
C ALA A 70 -2.09 -16.45 -13.94
N GLY A 71 -0.80 -16.13 -13.99
CA GLY A 71 -0.21 -15.19 -14.94
C GLY A 71 -0.12 -15.79 -16.33
N ALA A 72 -0.73 -15.14 -17.32
CA ALA A 72 -0.64 -15.52 -18.73
C ALA A 72 0.27 -14.55 -19.50
N VAL A 73 1.24 -15.11 -20.22
CA VAL A 73 2.17 -14.36 -21.07
C VAL A 73 1.71 -14.41 -22.53
N GLU A 74 1.15 -15.55 -22.95
CA GLU A 74 0.68 -15.79 -24.32
C GLU A 74 -0.84 -16.07 -24.36
N PRO A 75 -1.54 -15.70 -25.44
CA PRO A 75 -2.98 -15.98 -25.56
C PRO A 75 -3.35 -17.47 -25.41
N GLY A 76 -2.45 -18.38 -25.78
CA GLY A 76 -2.65 -19.82 -25.61
C GLY A 76 -2.78 -20.26 -24.15
N ASP A 77 -2.26 -19.47 -23.21
CA ASP A 77 -2.34 -19.74 -21.76
C ASP A 77 -3.77 -19.62 -21.22
N ILE A 78 -4.63 -18.85 -21.89
CA ILE A 78 -5.99 -18.51 -21.41
C ILE A 78 -6.83 -19.78 -21.22
N ALA A 79 -6.82 -20.68 -22.20
CA ALA A 79 -7.62 -21.90 -22.17
C ALA A 79 -7.17 -22.84 -21.04
N LEU A 80 -5.84 -22.99 -20.89
CA LEU A 80 -5.23 -23.80 -19.84
C LEU A 80 -5.60 -23.30 -18.44
N ILE A 81 -5.46 -21.99 -18.21
CA ILE A 81 -5.75 -21.38 -16.90
C ILE A 81 -7.24 -21.50 -16.56
N ARG A 82 -8.13 -21.26 -17.53
CA ARG A 82 -9.58 -21.38 -17.32
C ARG A 82 -10.03 -22.83 -17.09
N ALA A 83 -9.39 -23.79 -17.74
CA ALA A 83 -9.68 -25.21 -17.54
C ALA A 83 -9.45 -25.63 -16.09
N ALA A 84 -8.38 -25.11 -15.47
CA ALA A 84 -8.10 -25.29 -14.04
C ALA A 84 -9.03 -24.49 -13.09
N GLY A 85 -10.04 -23.79 -13.62
CA GLY A 85 -10.97 -22.97 -12.82
C GLY A 85 -10.34 -21.68 -12.27
N LEU A 86 -9.19 -21.26 -12.78
CA LEU A 86 -8.47 -20.08 -12.33
C LEU A 86 -8.83 -18.85 -13.16
N ARG A 87 -8.73 -17.67 -12.55
CA ARG A 87 -8.85 -16.39 -13.25
C ARG A 87 -7.54 -16.06 -13.99
N VAL A 88 -7.64 -15.44 -15.16
CA VAL A 88 -6.46 -15.07 -15.96
C VAL A 88 -5.93 -13.70 -15.58
N VAL A 89 -4.65 -13.62 -15.19
CA VAL A 89 -3.91 -12.39 -14.95
C VAL A 89 -3.08 -12.06 -16.21
N PRO A 90 -3.47 -11.07 -17.02
CA PRO A 90 -2.73 -10.74 -18.24
C PRO A 90 -1.37 -10.12 -17.88
N ARG A 91 -0.30 -10.67 -18.45
CA ARG A 91 1.06 -10.12 -18.33
C ARG A 91 1.55 -9.36 -19.56
N THR A 92 0.83 -9.51 -20.67
CA THR A 92 1.09 -8.86 -21.95
C THR A 92 -0.19 -8.26 -22.51
N VAL A 93 -0.06 -7.22 -23.34
CA VAL A 93 -1.22 -6.55 -23.95
C VAL A 93 -1.95 -7.50 -24.90
N GLN A 94 -1.23 -8.43 -25.53
CA GLN A 94 -1.79 -9.46 -26.41
C GLN A 94 -2.77 -10.39 -25.66
N VAL A 95 -2.42 -10.81 -24.45
CA VAL A 95 -3.32 -11.62 -23.61
C VAL A 95 -4.55 -10.81 -23.20
N LEU A 96 -4.37 -9.54 -22.84
CA LEU A 96 -5.50 -8.67 -22.52
C LEU A 96 -6.46 -8.54 -23.71
N ASP A 97 -5.92 -8.24 -24.90
CA ASP A 97 -6.72 -8.07 -26.11
C ASP A 97 -7.45 -9.38 -26.47
N ALA A 98 -6.80 -10.54 -26.30
CA ALA A 98 -7.44 -11.84 -26.48
C ALA A 98 -8.61 -12.03 -25.51
N LEU A 99 -8.41 -11.80 -24.20
CA LEU A 99 -9.47 -11.88 -23.19
C LEU A 99 -10.65 -10.94 -23.51
N ARG A 100 -10.35 -9.72 -23.96
CA ARG A 100 -11.39 -8.73 -24.32
C ARG A 100 -12.14 -9.12 -25.58
N SER A 101 -11.48 -9.71 -26.57
CA SER A 101 -12.14 -10.20 -27.79
C SER A 101 -13.09 -11.38 -27.52
N GLU A 102 -12.82 -12.18 -26.48
CA GLU A 102 -13.74 -13.19 -25.95
C GLU A 102 -14.90 -12.62 -25.11
N GLY A 103 -14.96 -11.30 -24.91
CA GLY A 103 -15.99 -10.66 -24.11
C GLY A 103 -15.75 -10.74 -22.60
N ALA A 104 -14.53 -11.09 -22.15
CA ALA A 104 -14.23 -11.12 -20.73
C ALA A 104 -14.28 -9.70 -20.12
N ALA A 105 -14.80 -9.65 -18.90
CA ALA A 105 -14.98 -8.42 -18.12
C ALA A 105 -14.25 -8.53 -16.78
N PRO A 106 -14.00 -7.41 -16.08
CA PRO A 106 -13.56 -7.44 -14.69
C PRO A 106 -14.60 -8.15 -13.84
N ALA A 107 -14.26 -9.35 -13.37
CA ALA A 107 -15.13 -10.16 -12.51
C ALA A 107 -14.28 -10.91 -11.49
N ARG A 108 -14.90 -11.24 -10.35
CA ARG A 108 -14.23 -11.96 -9.25
C ARG A 108 -14.10 -13.47 -9.51
N GLY A 109 -14.89 -14.01 -10.43
CA GLY A 109 -14.88 -15.43 -10.77
C GLY A 109 -13.87 -15.82 -11.85
N PRO A 110 -13.76 -17.12 -12.18
CA PRO A 110 -12.80 -17.65 -13.16
C PRO A 110 -12.94 -17.05 -14.57
N SER A 111 -14.15 -16.63 -14.93
CA SER A 111 -14.44 -15.94 -16.20
C SER A 111 -13.97 -14.48 -16.25
N GLY A 112 -13.48 -13.95 -15.13
CA GLY A 112 -13.02 -12.58 -15.01
C GLY A 112 -11.60 -12.35 -15.51
N ILE A 113 -11.20 -11.08 -15.57
CA ILE A 113 -9.82 -10.66 -15.83
C ILE A 113 -9.18 -10.23 -14.50
N GLY A 114 -7.95 -10.70 -14.26
CA GLY A 114 -7.04 -10.31 -13.19
C GLY A 114 -6.52 -8.87 -13.30
N PRO A 115 -5.76 -8.39 -12.29
CA PRO A 115 -4.90 -7.22 -12.48
C PRO A 115 -3.94 -7.44 -13.66
N PHE A 116 -3.56 -6.37 -14.35
CA PHE A 116 -2.50 -6.44 -15.36
C PHE A 116 -1.13 -6.40 -14.69
N ILE A 117 -0.32 -7.45 -14.81
CA ILE A 117 1.01 -7.53 -14.19
C ILE A 117 2.07 -7.62 -15.28
N ALA A 118 2.67 -6.48 -15.63
CA ALA A 118 3.61 -6.38 -16.73
C ALA A 118 4.75 -7.43 -16.65
N ALA A 119 5.07 -8.04 -17.79
CA ALA A 119 6.27 -8.85 -17.96
C ALA A 119 7.47 -7.99 -18.39
N GLY A 120 8.69 -8.44 -18.06
CA GLY A 120 9.95 -7.82 -18.49
C GLY A 120 10.39 -6.59 -17.68
N GLU A 121 11.42 -5.89 -18.15
CA GLU A 121 12.05 -4.76 -17.45
C GLU A 121 11.41 -3.39 -17.74
N HIS A 122 10.50 -3.32 -18.71
CA HIS A 122 9.85 -2.09 -19.16
C HIS A 122 8.33 -2.25 -19.14
N MET A 123 7.62 -1.19 -18.78
CA MET A 123 6.16 -1.13 -18.95
C MET A 123 5.81 -1.25 -20.44
N PRO A 124 4.70 -1.92 -20.79
CA PRO A 124 4.33 -2.07 -22.19
C PRO A 124 4.10 -0.70 -22.85
N GLY A 125 4.67 -0.54 -24.04
CA GLY A 125 4.64 0.72 -24.78
C GLY A 125 5.65 1.76 -24.32
N TYR A 126 6.53 1.48 -23.36
CA TYR A 126 7.57 2.42 -22.95
C TYR A 126 8.54 2.74 -24.11
N PRO A 127 8.93 4.02 -24.29
CA PRO A 127 8.33 5.21 -23.65
C PRO A 127 7.08 5.71 -24.40
N ASP A 128 7.06 5.65 -25.74
CA ASP A 128 6.20 6.51 -26.56
C ASP A 128 4.74 6.03 -26.69
N ALA A 129 4.48 4.75 -26.51
CA ALA A 129 3.16 4.13 -26.68
C ALA A 129 2.42 3.86 -25.36
N MET A 130 2.98 4.26 -24.21
CA MET A 130 2.35 4.04 -22.89
C MET A 130 0.95 4.65 -22.76
N PRO A 131 0.66 5.88 -23.25
CA PRO A 131 -0.70 6.43 -23.18
C PRO A 131 -1.74 5.53 -23.85
N SER A 132 -1.41 4.97 -25.02
CA SER A 132 -2.30 4.06 -25.75
C SER A 132 -2.52 2.73 -25.01
N VAL A 133 -1.51 2.24 -24.30
CA VAL A 133 -1.61 1.03 -23.47
C VAL A 133 -2.47 1.32 -22.24
N ALA A 134 -2.25 2.45 -21.58
CA ALA A 134 -3.04 2.86 -20.42
C ALA A 134 -4.53 3.01 -20.78
N GLU A 135 -4.86 3.58 -21.94
CA GLU A 135 -6.24 3.63 -22.44
C GLU A 135 -6.85 2.24 -22.62
N ARG A 136 -6.10 1.27 -23.17
CA ARG A 136 -6.56 -0.12 -23.30
C ARG A 136 -6.82 -0.78 -21.94
N LEU A 137 -5.90 -0.61 -20.99
CA LEU A 137 -6.04 -1.11 -19.61
C LEU A 137 -7.26 -0.47 -18.91
N ALA A 138 -7.42 0.84 -19.03
CA ALA A 138 -8.54 1.58 -18.46
C ALA A 138 -9.89 1.18 -19.08
N ALA A 139 -9.94 0.98 -20.40
CA ALA A 139 -11.13 0.50 -21.11
C ALA A 139 -11.49 -0.95 -20.75
N ALA A 140 -10.50 -1.76 -20.35
CA ALA A 140 -10.74 -3.08 -19.78
C ALA A 140 -11.26 -3.02 -18.34
N GLY A 141 -11.10 -1.90 -17.63
CA GLY A 141 -11.57 -1.72 -16.25
C GLY A 141 -10.78 -2.52 -15.22
N ILE A 142 -9.53 -2.87 -15.54
CA ILE A 142 -8.64 -3.65 -14.66
C ILE A 142 -7.55 -2.76 -14.04
N PRO A 143 -7.11 -3.06 -12.80
CA PRO A 143 -6.00 -2.33 -12.18
C PRO A 143 -4.65 -2.77 -12.74
N LEU A 144 -3.66 -1.87 -12.63
CA LEU A 144 -2.26 -2.19 -12.85
C LEU A 144 -1.66 -2.82 -11.58
N GLY A 145 -1.04 -3.98 -11.71
CA GLY A 145 -0.24 -4.61 -10.65
C GLY A 145 1.17 -4.01 -10.62
N ILE A 146 1.51 -3.35 -9.52
CA ILE A 146 2.86 -2.81 -9.27
C ILE A 146 3.65 -3.85 -8.47
N VAL A 147 4.73 -4.36 -9.05
CA VAL A 147 5.55 -5.38 -8.40
C VAL A 147 6.55 -4.70 -7.45
N GLU A 148 6.46 -5.04 -6.17
CA GLU A 148 7.33 -4.45 -5.15
C GLU A 148 8.82 -4.67 -5.49
N PHE A 149 9.58 -3.58 -5.49
CA PHE A 149 11.02 -3.54 -5.80
C PHE A 149 11.39 -3.91 -7.24
N ALA A 150 10.42 -4.16 -8.12
CA ALA A 150 10.68 -4.19 -9.55
C ALA A 150 10.94 -2.75 -9.99
N ASN A 151 12.20 -2.37 -10.21
CA ASN A 151 12.55 -1.06 -10.73
C ASN A 151 12.26 -0.99 -12.24
N GLN A 152 11.00 -1.24 -12.63
CA GLN A 152 10.57 -1.37 -14.02
C GLN A 152 10.48 0.00 -14.67
N ALA A 153 11.12 0.18 -15.82
CA ALA A 153 11.10 1.45 -16.54
C ALA A 153 9.68 1.80 -16.98
N GLY A 154 9.25 3.05 -16.71
CA GLY A 154 7.91 3.53 -17.04
C GLY A 154 6.82 3.23 -16.00
N GLU A 155 7.10 2.49 -14.92
CA GLU A 155 6.08 2.11 -13.92
C GLU A 155 5.31 3.32 -13.35
N ARG A 156 6.04 4.32 -12.84
CA ARG A 156 5.42 5.53 -12.24
C ARG A 156 4.66 6.37 -13.26
N GLU A 157 5.01 6.29 -14.52
CA GLU A 157 4.30 7.01 -15.59
C GLU A 157 3.03 6.26 -15.98
N MET A 158 3.12 4.93 -16.15
CA MET A 158 1.96 4.07 -16.38
C MET A 158 0.95 4.15 -15.24
N ALA A 159 1.40 4.13 -13.97
CA ALA A 159 0.54 4.30 -12.81
C ALA A 159 -0.27 5.61 -12.89
N ARG A 160 0.40 6.73 -13.18
CA ARG A 160 -0.25 8.04 -13.36
C ARG A 160 -1.20 8.09 -14.55
N LEU A 161 -0.86 7.46 -15.68
CA LEU A 161 -1.75 7.33 -16.84
C LEU A 161 -2.99 6.48 -16.52
N MET A 162 -2.81 5.44 -15.70
CA MET A 162 -3.89 4.65 -15.10
C MET A 162 -4.58 5.39 -13.94
N ASN A 163 -4.24 6.67 -13.72
CA ASN A 163 -4.75 7.57 -12.68
C ASN A 163 -4.59 6.95 -11.27
N ASP A 164 -3.61 6.08 -11.07
CA ASP A 164 -3.34 5.33 -9.83
C ASP A 164 -4.42 4.26 -9.49
N THR A 165 -5.10 3.69 -10.51
CA THR A 165 -5.84 2.43 -10.31
C THR A 165 -4.84 1.28 -10.28
N VAL A 166 -4.23 1.06 -9.12
CA VAL A 166 -3.14 0.11 -8.93
C VAL A 166 -3.41 -0.87 -7.80
N VAL A 167 -2.75 -2.02 -7.84
CA VAL A 167 -2.69 -2.99 -6.73
C VAL A 167 -1.24 -3.39 -6.50
N PHE A 168 -0.84 -3.51 -5.23
CA PHE A 168 0.53 -3.92 -4.90
C PHE A 168 0.67 -5.44 -4.99
N VAL A 169 1.69 -5.85 -5.75
CA VAL A 169 2.04 -7.24 -6.03
C VAL A 169 3.36 -7.57 -5.34
N HIS A 170 3.35 -8.60 -4.50
CA HIS A 170 4.59 -9.17 -3.98
C HIS A 170 5.00 -10.38 -4.79
N SER A 171 6.24 -10.39 -5.28
CA SER A 171 6.89 -11.55 -5.87
C SER A 171 8.26 -11.73 -5.19
N ILE A 172 8.68 -12.98 -5.03
CA ILE A 172 10.07 -13.31 -4.66
C ILE A 172 10.76 -13.78 -5.94
N PRO A 173 11.77 -13.04 -6.47
CA PRO A 173 12.48 -13.43 -7.67
C PRO A 173 13.07 -14.84 -7.55
N ARG A 174 13.05 -15.62 -8.63
CA ARG A 174 13.54 -17.01 -8.67
C ARG A 174 14.92 -17.21 -8.03
N ARG A 175 15.91 -16.41 -8.45
CA ARG A 175 17.28 -16.46 -7.91
C ARG A 175 17.34 -16.24 -6.40
N GLU A 176 16.39 -15.49 -5.87
CA GLU A 176 16.30 -15.27 -4.44
C GLU A 176 15.60 -16.45 -3.76
N LEU A 177 14.52 -16.96 -4.35
CA LEU A 177 13.77 -18.11 -3.85
C LEU A 177 14.65 -19.37 -3.70
N GLU A 178 15.57 -19.60 -4.65
CA GLU A 178 16.57 -20.69 -4.61
C GLU A 178 17.46 -20.66 -3.35
N ARG A 179 17.68 -19.46 -2.77
CA ARG A 179 18.53 -19.26 -1.59
C ARG A 179 17.74 -19.28 -0.28
N LEU A 180 16.42 -19.41 -0.34
CA LEU A 180 15.55 -19.34 0.82
C LEU A 180 15.04 -20.71 1.22
N THR A 181 14.91 -20.91 2.53
CA THR A 181 14.07 -21.98 3.06
C THR A 181 12.59 -21.64 2.87
N ASP A 182 11.73 -22.64 2.82
CA ASP A 182 10.28 -22.48 2.67
C ASP A 182 9.71 -21.56 3.76
N ARG A 183 10.19 -21.70 5.00
CA ARG A 183 9.81 -20.81 6.12
C ARG A 183 10.21 -19.35 5.89
N GLN A 184 11.37 -19.09 5.29
CA GLN A 184 11.81 -17.73 4.98
C GLN A 184 11.01 -17.12 3.82
N ALA A 185 10.69 -17.92 2.79
CA ALA A 185 9.80 -17.51 1.70
C ALA A 185 8.41 -17.13 2.26
N LEU A 186 7.80 -18.02 3.04
CA LEU A 186 6.52 -17.76 3.71
C LEU A 186 6.56 -16.52 4.63
N ALA A 187 7.68 -16.26 5.30
CA ALA A 187 7.83 -15.07 6.12
C ALA A 187 7.88 -13.78 5.28
N ARG A 188 8.43 -13.82 4.06
CA ARG A 188 8.45 -12.67 3.15
C ARG A 188 7.06 -12.34 2.62
N PHE A 189 6.30 -13.35 2.19
CA PHE A 189 4.89 -13.17 1.83
C PHE A 189 4.07 -12.60 3.00
N ASN A 190 4.29 -13.11 4.22
CA ASN A 190 3.62 -12.59 5.41
C ASN A 190 3.91 -11.09 5.64
N ARG A 191 5.19 -10.69 5.62
CA ARG A 191 5.57 -9.28 5.77
C ARG A 191 5.04 -8.41 4.63
N ALA A 192 5.04 -8.92 3.40
CA ALA A 192 4.47 -8.20 2.26
C ALA A 192 2.98 -7.89 2.47
N ALA A 193 2.20 -8.90 2.86
CA ALA A 193 0.76 -8.77 3.04
C ALA A 193 0.39 -7.87 4.24
N LEU A 194 1.12 -7.99 5.36
CA LEU A 194 0.84 -7.25 6.60
C LEU A 194 1.45 -5.86 6.66
N GLU A 195 2.74 -5.73 6.35
CA GLU A 195 3.50 -4.48 6.58
C GLU A 195 3.41 -3.54 5.38
N ARG A 196 3.40 -4.11 4.17
CA ARG A 196 3.46 -3.35 2.91
C ARG A 196 2.13 -3.37 2.13
N GLN A 197 1.12 -4.01 2.71
CA GLN A 197 -0.22 -4.13 2.14
C GLN A 197 -0.24 -4.68 0.71
N ALA A 198 0.67 -5.60 0.38
CA ALA A 198 0.55 -6.37 -0.86
C ALA A 198 -0.79 -7.13 -0.83
N ARG A 199 -1.57 -7.01 -1.90
CA ARG A 199 -2.89 -7.67 -2.03
C ARG A 199 -2.92 -8.68 -3.17
N VAL A 200 -1.81 -8.77 -3.91
CA VAL A 200 -1.54 -9.82 -4.88
C VAL A 200 -0.22 -10.47 -4.48
N LEU A 201 -0.22 -11.78 -4.31
CA LEU A 201 0.99 -12.58 -4.07
C LEU A 201 1.25 -13.39 -5.33
N TYR A 202 2.28 -13.02 -6.07
CA TYR A 202 2.69 -13.70 -7.29
C TYR A 202 3.71 -14.78 -6.93
N VAL A 203 3.30 -16.04 -7.05
CA VAL A 203 3.99 -17.20 -6.48
C VAL A 203 4.67 -17.99 -7.59
N HIS A 204 5.99 -18.06 -7.50
CA HIS A 204 6.82 -18.94 -8.34
C HIS A 204 6.90 -20.35 -7.72
N ALA A 205 6.98 -21.36 -8.59
CA ALA A 205 7.31 -22.72 -8.20
C ALA A 205 8.69 -22.80 -7.55
N LEU A 206 8.83 -23.68 -6.57
CA LEU A 206 10.12 -24.09 -6.04
C LEU A 206 10.76 -25.06 -7.04
N LEU A 207 11.88 -24.65 -7.61
CA LEU A 207 12.65 -25.44 -8.56
C LEU A 207 13.98 -25.89 -7.92
N PRO A 208 14.57 -27.01 -8.38
CA PRO A 208 15.93 -27.37 -8.01
C PRO A 208 16.92 -26.26 -8.38
N ALA A 209 18.01 -26.16 -7.62
CA ALA A 209 19.10 -25.26 -7.98
C ALA A 209 19.63 -25.63 -9.37
N SER A 210 19.79 -24.65 -10.25
CA SER A 210 20.32 -24.90 -11.59
C SER A 210 21.79 -25.35 -11.48
N PRO A 211 22.18 -26.51 -12.04
CA PRO A 211 23.60 -26.89 -12.06
C PRO A 211 24.35 -25.90 -12.96
N GLY A 212 25.18 -25.02 -12.37
CA GLY A 212 25.98 -24.08 -13.15
C GLY A 212 26.47 -22.81 -12.45
N ASP A 213 25.90 -22.41 -11.30
CA ASP A 213 26.31 -21.15 -10.64
C ASP A 213 27.32 -21.33 -9.50
N ASP A 214 27.60 -22.57 -9.05
CA ASP A 214 28.56 -22.85 -7.97
C ASP A 214 30.03 -22.86 -8.45
N ASP A 215 30.28 -22.98 -9.76
CA ASP A 215 31.63 -23.06 -10.35
C ASP A 215 32.24 -21.71 -10.78
N LEU A 216 31.52 -20.59 -10.61
CA LEU A 216 32.01 -19.26 -11.01
C LEU A 216 32.41 -18.33 -9.85
N ILE A 217 32.48 -18.82 -8.62
CA ILE A 217 33.00 -18.03 -7.48
C ILE A 217 34.45 -18.41 -7.18
N VAL A 218 35.35 -18.01 -8.09
CA VAL A 218 36.73 -17.60 -7.74
C VAL A 218 37.07 -16.32 -8.50
N GLY A 219 36.73 -15.19 -7.87
CA GLY A 219 37.37 -13.88 -8.05
C GLY A 219 37.50 -13.28 -9.45
N GLN A 220 36.55 -12.44 -9.85
CA GLN A 220 36.81 -11.20 -10.61
C GLN A 220 35.58 -10.27 -10.61
N PRO A 221 35.76 -8.93 -10.63
CA PRO A 221 34.65 -7.99 -10.55
C PRO A 221 33.88 -7.93 -11.87
N ALA A 222 32.56 -7.77 -11.77
CA ALA A 222 31.64 -7.67 -12.90
C ALA A 222 31.98 -6.45 -13.79
N GLY A 223 32.56 -6.72 -14.96
CA GLY A 223 32.63 -5.81 -16.10
C GLY A 223 31.52 -6.15 -17.11
N GLY A 224 30.82 -5.12 -17.60
CA GLY A 224 29.64 -5.25 -18.44
C GLY A 224 29.86 -5.83 -19.85
N GLY A 225 28.82 -6.44 -20.39
CA GLY A 225 28.72 -6.95 -21.77
C GLY A 225 27.47 -7.81 -21.96
N PRO A 226 26.89 -7.89 -23.17
CA PRO A 226 25.44 -7.82 -23.38
C PRO A 226 24.68 -9.16 -23.28
N SER A 227 23.39 -9.00 -23.01
CA SER A 227 22.31 -9.98 -23.10
C SER A 227 22.35 -10.75 -24.43
N MET A 228 22.53 -12.07 -24.35
CA MET A 228 22.36 -12.99 -25.47
C MET A 228 20.90 -13.43 -25.53
N VAL A 229 20.22 -12.88 -26.53
CA VAL A 229 18.98 -13.37 -27.12
C VAL A 229 19.20 -14.82 -27.58
N ALA A 230 18.36 -15.75 -27.12
CA ALA A 230 18.21 -17.06 -27.74
C ALA A 230 16.80 -17.15 -28.35
N ALA A 231 16.75 -16.88 -29.65
CA ALA A 231 15.60 -17.13 -30.50
C ALA A 231 15.65 -18.56 -31.06
N GLY A 232 14.54 -19.30 -30.87
CA GLY A 232 13.95 -20.30 -31.76
C GLY A 232 14.79 -21.49 -32.27
N ALA A 233 14.30 -22.71 -32.05
CA ALA A 233 13.78 -23.59 -33.12
C ALA A 233 13.38 -24.97 -32.54
N GLY A 234 12.35 -25.56 -33.16
CA GLY A 234 11.66 -26.76 -32.69
C GLY A 234 12.45 -28.06 -32.77
N GLY A 235 11.91 -29.05 -32.06
CA GLY A 235 12.35 -30.44 -32.08
C GLY A 235 11.45 -31.27 -31.19
N SER A 236 10.45 -31.93 -31.79
CA SER A 236 9.65 -32.95 -31.12
C SER A 236 10.51 -34.16 -30.77
N GLY A 237 10.36 -34.70 -29.56
CA GLY A 237 10.70 -36.10 -29.27
C GLY A 237 12.07 -36.39 -28.65
N GLY A 238 12.56 -35.55 -27.74
CA GLY A 238 13.66 -35.90 -26.84
C GLY A 238 13.21 -35.81 -25.39
N VAL A 239 13.41 -36.86 -24.59
CA VAL A 239 13.33 -36.77 -23.13
C VAL A 239 14.27 -35.64 -22.71
N ASN A 240 13.72 -34.56 -22.15
CA ASN A 240 14.51 -33.40 -21.74
C ASN A 240 15.65 -33.86 -20.82
N ALA A 241 16.89 -33.42 -21.08
CA ALA A 241 18.04 -33.77 -20.25
C ALA A 241 17.86 -33.38 -18.76
N ARG A 242 16.92 -32.47 -18.46
CA ARG A 242 16.49 -32.09 -17.10
C ARG A 242 15.64 -33.15 -16.40
N THR A 243 14.80 -33.89 -17.14
CA THR A 243 13.90 -34.93 -16.61
C THR A 243 14.66 -36.19 -16.16
N LEU A 244 15.87 -36.39 -16.69
CA LEU A 244 16.78 -37.48 -16.31
C LEU A 244 17.63 -37.17 -15.07
N ALA A 245 17.53 -35.97 -14.50
CA ALA A 245 18.38 -35.55 -13.39
C ALA A 245 17.85 -35.96 -12.00
N LEU A 246 16.54 -36.27 -11.89
CA LEU A 246 15.90 -36.63 -10.63
C LEU A 246 15.27 -38.02 -10.71
N ASP A 247 15.51 -38.82 -9.67
CA ASP A 247 14.87 -40.12 -9.52
C ASP A 247 13.37 -39.97 -9.22
N PRO A 248 12.52 -41.00 -9.48
CA PRO A 248 11.08 -40.90 -9.28
C PRO A 248 10.65 -40.43 -7.88
N GLU A 249 11.38 -40.83 -6.83
CA GLU A 249 11.12 -40.39 -5.46
C GLU A 249 11.42 -38.90 -5.26
N GLU A 250 12.49 -38.38 -5.86
CA GLU A 250 12.86 -36.97 -5.78
C GLU A 250 11.86 -36.08 -6.54
N ARG A 251 11.37 -36.56 -7.71
CA ARG A 251 10.30 -35.88 -8.46
C ARG A 251 9.02 -35.78 -7.65
N ALA A 252 8.59 -36.87 -7.01
CA ALA A 252 7.43 -36.88 -6.14
C ALA A 252 7.62 -35.96 -4.92
N ALA A 253 8.82 -35.97 -4.30
CA ALA A 253 9.14 -35.10 -3.18
C ALA A 253 9.13 -33.61 -3.56
N LEU A 254 9.64 -33.26 -4.75
CA LEU A 254 9.64 -31.88 -5.26
C LEU A 254 8.22 -31.36 -5.51
N LEU A 255 7.35 -32.20 -6.09
CA LEU A 255 5.94 -31.87 -6.28
C LEU A 255 5.25 -31.67 -4.93
N ALA A 256 5.40 -32.63 -4.01
CA ALA A 256 4.82 -32.54 -2.66
C ALA A 256 5.33 -31.32 -1.87
N ARG A 257 6.60 -30.94 -2.04
CA ARG A 257 7.16 -29.72 -1.43
C ARG A 257 6.49 -28.45 -1.97
N ASN A 258 6.22 -28.38 -3.27
CA ASN A 258 5.50 -27.26 -3.88
C ASN A 258 4.06 -27.16 -3.37
N GLU A 259 3.35 -28.28 -3.30
CA GLU A 259 1.99 -28.34 -2.75
C GLU A 259 1.96 -27.92 -1.27
N ALA A 260 2.90 -28.42 -0.47
CA ALA A 260 3.04 -28.03 0.94
C ALA A 260 3.35 -26.54 1.10
N TYR A 261 4.21 -25.99 0.23
CA TYR A 261 4.55 -24.57 0.22
C TYR A 261 3.33 -23.67 -0.08
N VAL A 262 2.55 -24.02 -1.11
CA VAL A 262 1.34 -23.27 -1.48
C VAL A 262 0.25 -23.41 -0.42
N SER A 263 0.01 -24.63 0.08
CA SER A 263 -0.94 -24.89 1.16
C SER A 263 -0.60 -24.10 2.43
N ALA A 264 0.69 -24.06 2.80
CA ALA A 264 1.16 -23.28 3.94
C ALA A 264 1.01 -21.76 3.71
N LEU A 265 1.20 -21.29 2.48
CA LEU A 265 0.97 -19.88 2.12
C LEU A 265 -0.51 -19.51 2.29
N VAL A 266 -1.41 -20.29 1.70
CA VAL A 266 -2.87 -20.08 1.77
C VAL A 266 -3.35 -20.11 3.22
N THR A 267 -2.96 -21.13 3.97
CA THR A 267 -3.30 -21.28 5.40
C THR A 267 -2.82 -20.06 6.19
N ARG A 268 -1.56 -19.66 5.98
CA ARG A 268 -0.98 -18.51 6.69
C ARG A 268 -1.68 -17.19 6.37
N MET A 269 -2.15 -16.99 5.14
CA MET A 269 -2.96 -15.81 4.80
C MET A 269 -4.28 -15.80 5.57
N GLY A 270 -4.91 -16.97 5.73
CA GLY A 270 -6.09 -17.14 6.59
C GLY A 270 -5.80 -16.82 8.06
N ASP A 271 -4.70 -17.34 8.61
CA ASP A 271 -4.30 -17.16 10.01
C ASP A 271 -4.08 -15.68 10.39
N ILE A 272 -3.60 -14.87 9.44
CA ILE A 272 -3.40 -13.43 9.64
C ILE A 272 -4.64 -12.58 9.36
N GLY A 273 -5.78 -13.23 9.11
CA GLY A 273 -7.08 -12.57 8.92
C GLY A 273 -7.33 -12.04 7.51
N LEU A 274 -6.59 -12.53 6.50
CA LEU A 274 -6.88 -12.27 5.09
C LEU A 274 -7.75 -13.38 4.51
N ARG A 275 -8.61 -13.01 3.56
CA ARG A 275 -9.45 -13.90 2.78
C ARG A 275 -8.82 -14.08 1.42
N VAL A 276 -8.55 -15.32 1.02
CA VAL A 276 -8.04 -15.60 -0.31
C VAL A 276 -9.14 -15.40 -1.34
N GLY A 277 -8.89 -14.59 -2.38
CA GLY A 277 -9.88 -14.25 -3.40
C GLY A 277 -9.40 -13.18 -4.38
N ALA A 278 -10.20 -12.94 -5.41
CA ALA A 278 -9.89 -11.93 -6.43
C ALA A 278 -9.76 -10.53 -5.83
N VAL A 279 -8.61 -9.88 -6.06
CA VAL A 279 -8.37 -8.52 -5.58
C VAL A 279 -9.21 -7.51 -6.38
N GLN A 280 -9.61 -6.43 -5.71
CA GLN A 280 -10.07 -5.21 -6.36
C GLN A 280 -9.15 -4.06 -5.96
N PRO A 281 -8.92 -3.09 -6.86
CA PRO A 281 -8.23 -1.88 -6.47
C PRO A 281 -9.02 -1.20 -5.36
N LEU A 282 -8.30 -0.66 -4.38
CA LEU A 282 -8.92 0.20 -3.38
C LEU A 282 -9.64 1.33 -4.12
N PRO A 283 -10.92 1.62 -3.79
CA PRO A 283 -11.61 2.73 -4.39
C PRO A 283 -10.82 3.99 -4.09
N ARG A 284 -10.63 4.82 -5.13
CA ARG A 284 -9.87 6.06 -4.95
C ARG A 284 -10.59 6.95 -3.96
N TRP A 285 -9.84 7.39 -2.97
CA TRP A 285 -10.27 8.44 -2.08
C TRP A 285 -9.74 9.78 -2.58
N ALA A 286 -10.48 10.42 -3.49
CA ALA A 286 -10.20 11.79 -3.89
C ALA A 286 -10.82 12.74 -2.85
N GLY A 287 -10.03 13.13 -1.86
CA GLY A 287 -10.47 14.15 -0.90
C GLY A 287 -10.55 15.51 -1.59
N SER A 288 -11.67 16.22 -1.43
CA SER A 288 -11.80 17.60 -1.90
C SER A 288 -10.66 18.48 -1.38
N SER A 289 -10.15 19.39 -2.21
CA SER A 289 -9.14 20.39 -1.82
C SER A 289 -9.62 21.31 -0.68
N VAL A 290 -10.92 21.31 -0.36
CA VAL A 290 -11.49 21.98 0.82
C VAL A 290 -10.86 21.49 2.13
N VAL A 291 -10.56 20.20 2.23
CA VAL A 291 -10.03 19.59 3.47
C VAL A 291 -8.65 20.14 3.83
N PRO A 292 -7.63 20.07 2.95
CA PRO A 292 -6.33 20.65 3.28
C PRO A 292 -6.37 22.18 3.43
N VAL A 293 -7.28 22.90 2.76
CA VAL A 293 -7.50 24.34 3.03
C VAL A 293 -8.03 24.56 4.45
N ALA A 294 -9.04 23.80 4.88
CA ALA A 294 -9.58 23.88 6.23
C ALA A 294 -8.53 23.53 7.29
N VAL A 295 -7.70 22.52 7.02
CA VAL A 295 -6.56 22.13 7.88
C VAL A 295 -5.53 23.26 7.97
N LEU A 296 -5.20 23.93 6.86
CA LEU A 296 -4.30 25.08 6.86
C LEU A 296 -4.84 26.25 7.70
N VAL A 297 -6.16 26.51 7.62
CA VAL A 297 -6.84 27.51 8.47
C VAL A 297 -6.79 27.09 9.95
N ALA A 298 -6.99 25.81 10.27
CA ALA A 298 -6.87 25.30 11.64
C ALA A 298 -5.42 25.42 12.18
N ALA A 299 -4.41 25.17 11.34
CA ALA A 299 -3.01 25.40 11.70
C ALA A 299 -2.74 26.88 12.01
N ALA A 300 -3.24 27.80 11.18
CA ALA A 300 -3.15 29.23 11.43
C ALA A 300 -3.87 29.64 12.73
N ALA A 301 -5.06 29.08 13.00
CA ALA A 301 -5.78 29.31 14.25
C ALA A 301 -4.99 28.83 15.48
N GLY A 302 -4.36 27.65 15.40
CA GLY A 302 -3.47 27.14 16.44
C GLY A 302 -2.24 28.05 16.64
N ALA A 303 -1.64 28.54 15.56
CA ALA A 303 -0.48 29.42 15.63
C ALA A 303 -0.83 30.76 16.31
N LEU A 304 -2.01 31.31 16.01
CA LEU A 304 -2.53 32.51 16.67
C LEU A 304 -2.80 32.28 18.16
N LEU A 305 -3.31 31.10 18.55
CA LEU A 305 -3.48 30.73 19.95
C LEU A 305 -2.14 30.69 20.70
N VAL A 306 -1.09 30.12 20.08
CA VAL A 306 0.26 30.12 20.63
C VAL A 306 0.82 31.55 20.70
N LEU A 307 0.69 32.33 19.63
CA LEU A 307 1.21 33.71 19.55
C LEU A 307 0.63 34.61 20.65
N ARG A 308 -0.63 34.40 21.02
CA ARG A 308 -1.30 35.13 22.11
C ARG A 308 -0.65 34.94 23.48
N ALA A 309 0.13 33.88 23.68
CA ALA A 309 0.92 33.71 24.89
C ALA A 309 2.04 34.76 25.02
N PHE A 310 2.48 35.33 23.89
CA PHE A 310 3.62 36.25 23.82
C PHE A 310 3.20 37.69 23.47
N VAL A 311 2.22 37.85 22.58
CA VAL A 311 1.84 39.15 22.01
C VAL A 311 0.33 39.35 22.06
N ARG A 312 -0.12 40.57 22.37
CA ARG A 312 -1.53 40.95 22.26
C ARG A 312 -1.86 41.30 20.81
N VAL A 313 -2.56 40.39 20.13
CA VAL A 313 -3.03 40.59 18.76
C VAL A 313 -4.48 41.07 18.79
N SER A 314 -4.84 42.00 17.89
CA SER A 314 -6.23 42.42 17.73
C SER A 314 -7.00 41.40 16.89
N TRP A 315 -8.30 41.24 17.16
CA TRP A 315 -9.14 40.27 16.44
C TRP A 315 -9.18 40.51 14.93
N LYS A 316 -8.97 41.76 14.47
CA LYS A 316 -8.90 42.11 13.04
C LYS A 316 -7.69 41.47 12.37
N TRP A 317 -6.53 41.51 13.03
CA TRP A 317 -5.31 40.89 12.52
C TRP A 317 -5.40 39.36 12.56
N GLU A 318 -6.03 38.79 13.59
CA GLU A 318 -6.31 37.35 13.64
C GLU A 318 -7.19 36.92 12.47
N LEU A 319 -8.27 37.66 12.20
CA LEU A 319 -9.14 37.39 11.05
C LEU A 319 -8.37 37.54 9.73
N ALA A 320 -7.54 38.57 9.58
CA ALA A 320 -6.73 38.79 8.38
C ALA A 320 -5.80 37.61 8.09
N VAL A 321 -5.13 37.06 9.12
CA VAL A 321 -4.26 35.88 8.97
C VAL A 321 -5.06 34.64 8.56
N LEU A 322 -6.23 34.41 9.14
CA LEU A 322 -7.08 33.27 8.77
C LEU A 322 -7.63 33.38 7.34
N VAL A 323 -8.06 34.57 6.93
CA VAL A 323 -8.52 34.83 5.57
C VAL A 323 -7.35 34.66 4.59
N ALA A 324 -6.16 35.16 4.91
CA ALA A 324 -4.97 34.97 4.09
C ALA A 324 -4.63 33.48 3.92
N ALA A 325 -4.69 32.68 5.00
CA ALA A 325 -4.49 31.24 4.94
C ALA A 325 -5.55 30.54 4.07
N ALA A 326 -6.82 30.93 4.19
CA ALA A 326 -7.90 30.37 3.37
C ALA A 326 -7.74 30.72 1.88
N VAL A 327 -7.42 31.97 1.57
CA VAL A 327 -7.23 32.46 0.19
C VAL A 327 -5.99 31.80 -0.44
N ALA A 328 -4.86 31.79 0.27
CA ALA A 328 -3.65 31.13 -0.20
C ALA A 328 -3.91 29.63 -0.42
N GLY A 329 -4.61 28.98 0.50
CA GLY A 329 -5.00 27.59 0.38
C GLY A 329 -5.88 27.32 -0.84
N ALA A 330 -6.88 28.15 -1.09
CA ALA A 330 -7.80 28.01 -2.23
C ALA A 330 -7.14 28.33 -3.58
N LEU A 331 -6.09 29.16 -3.61
CA LEU A 331 -5.37 29.51 -4.82
C LEU A 331 -4.44 28.39 -5.31
N LEU A 332 -3.86 27.59 -4.40
CA LEU A 332 -2.89 26.55 -4.77
C LEU A 332 -3.45 25.48 -5.72
N PRO A 333 -4.67 24.92 -5.53
CA PRO A 333 -5.27 24.00 -6.49
C PRO A 333 -5.52 24.62 -7.86
N VAL A 334 -5.89 25.91 -7.91
CA VAL A 334 -6.08 26.65 -9.18
C VAL A 334 -4.78 26.77 -9.97
N LEU A 335 -3.63 26.77 -9.28
CA LEU A 335 -2.30 26.78 -9.88
C LEU A 335 -1.73 25.37 -10.11
N GLU A 336 -2.56 24.32 -10.01
CA GLU A 336 -2.15 22.90 -10.11
C GLU A 336 -1.11 22.49 -9.05
N ARG A 337 -1.08 23.17 -7.90
CA ARG A 337 -0.16 22.92 -6.78
C ARG A 337 -0.85 22.20 -5.61
N GLU A 338 -1.71 21.22 -5.88
CA GLU A 338 -2.44 20.48 -4.84
C GLU A 338 -1.51 19.77 -3.85
N VAL A 339 -0.40 19.18 -4.33
CA VAL A 339 0.61 18.53 -3.48
C VAL A 339 1.19 19.52 -2.46
N LEU A 340 1.53 20.73 -2.92
CA LEU A 340 2.11 21.76 -2.07
C LEU A 340 1.12 22.22 -1.00
N LEU A 341 -0.17 22.38 -1.34
CA LEU A 341 -1.21 22.71 -0.37
C LEU A 341 -1.27 21.68 0.76
N ARG A 342 -1.27 20.39 0.42
CA ARG A 342 -1.33 19.29 1.41
C ARG A 342 -0.09 19.27 2.29
N GLN A 343 1.09 19.46 1.70
CA GLN A 343 2.36 19.55 2.42
C GLN A 343 2.38 20.72 3.41
N LEU A 344 1.94 21.91 2.98
CA LEU A 344 1.87 23.10 3.84
C LEU A 344 0.87 22.92 4.99
N ALA A 345 -0.30 22.34 4.71
CA ALA A 345 -1.31 22.06 5.72
C ALA A 345 -0.80 21.07 6.78
N ALA A 346 -0.23 19.94 6.33
CA ALA A 346 0.34 18.92 7.21
C ALA A 346 1.51 19.49 8.04
N PHE A 347 2.44 20.21 7.39
CA PHE A 347 3.57 20.85 8.06
C PHE A 347 3.12 21.88 9.10
N GLY A 348 2.15 22.73 8.75
CA GLY A 348 1.61 23.74 9.66
C GLY A 348 1.03 23.12 10.93
N VAL A 349 0.24 22.05 10.80
CA VAL A 349 -0.30 21.33 11.96
C VAL A 349 0.81 20.67 12.77
N ALA A 350 1.74 19.97 12.12
CA ALA A 350 2.83 19.26 12.78
C ALA A 350 3.76 20.20 13.57
N ALA A 351 3.95 21.44 13.09
CA ALA A 351 4.74 22.44 13.80
C ALA A 351 3.97 23.11 14.95
N VAL A 352 2.67 23.38 14.78
CA VAL A 352 1.89 24.22 15.69
C VAL A 352 1.29 23.43 16.85
N PHE A 353 0.70 22.26 16.61
CA PHE A 353 -0.11 21.55 17.59
C PHE A 353 0.70 20.99 18.78
N PRO A 354 1.94 20.50 18.60
CA PRO A 354 2.79 20.15 19.74
C PRO A 354 3.07 21.34 20.65
N VAL A 355 3.35 22.52 20.08
CA VAL A 355 3.60 23.75 20.84
C VAL A 355 2.33 24.21 21.56
N LEU A 356 1.17 24.13 20.88
CA LEU A 356 -0.13 24.45 21.46
C LEU A 356 -0.46 23.52 22.64
N ALA A 357 -0.18 22.23 22.52
CA ALA A 357 -0.39 21.24 23.59
C ALA A 357 0.49 21.56 24.81
N VAL A 358 1.77 21.87 24.61
CA VAL A 358 2.67 22.28 25.69
C VAL A 358 2.23 23.58 26.35
N ALA A 359 1.83 24.59 25.57
CA ALA A 359 1.35 25.87 26.10
C ALA A 359 0.12 25.71 27.02
N LEU A 360 -0.78 24.78 26.68
CA LEU A 360 -1.93 24.41 27.51
C LEU A 360 -1.52 23.65 28.77
N GLY A 361 -0.59 22.69 28.65
CA GLY A 361 -0.11 21.89 29.77
C GLY A 361 0.70 22.69 30.79
N ALA A 362 1.50 23.65 30.34
CA ALA A 362 2.31 24.53 31.17
C ALA A 362 1.51 25.67 31.86
N GLY A 363 0.19 25.76 31.62
CA GLY A 363 -0.65 26.77 32.24
C GLY A 363 -0.29 28.21 31.83
N VAL A 364 0.33 28.40 30.67
CA VAL A 364 0.78 29.70 30.14
C VAL A 364 -0.47 30.53 29.81
N GLY A 365 -0.98 31.22 30.84
CA GLY A 365 -2.22 31.99 30.80
C GLY A 365 -2.97 32.04 32.13
N ASN A 366 -2.74 31.12 33.07
CA ASN A 366 -3.38 31.14 34.38
C ASN A 366 -2.49 31.85 35.41
N LYS A 367 -2.45 33.19 35.36
CA LYS A 367 -1.95 33.99 36.49
C LYS A 367 -2.97 33.95 37.63
N GLN A 368 -2.97 32.88 38.42
CA GLN A 368 -3.48 32.90 39.78
C GLN A 368 -2.32 32.57 40.72
N ASN A 369 -1.60 33.61 41.14
CA ASN A 369 -0.71 33.52 42.30
C ASN A 369 -1.57 33.26 43.56
N PRO A 370 -1.19 32.34 44.45
CA PRO A 370 -1.38 32.54 45.87
C PRO A 370 -0.16 33.31 46.41
N GLY A 371 -0.38 34.51 46.97
CA GLY A 371 0.64 35.22 47.73
C GLY A 371 1.02 34.46 49.01
N PRO A 372 2.17 34.78 49.64
CA PRO A 372 2.60 34.11 50.86
C PRO A 372 1.78 34.65 52.05
N GLY A 373 1.00 33.79 52.70
CA GLY A 373 0.45 34.07 54.03
C GLY A 373 -0.94 33.51 54.30
N ALA A 374 -1.02 32.33 54.90
CA ALA A 374 -1.96 31.97 55.98
C ALA A 374 -1.65 30.54 56.49
N PRO A 375 -1.74 30.27 57.81
CA PRO A 375 -1.23 29.03 58.41
C PRO A 375 -2.12 27.81 58.12
N ALA A 376 -1.48 26.66 58.14
CA ALA A 376 -2.05 25.35 57.85
C ALA A 376 -3.09 24.91 58.88
N ALA A 377 -4.32 24.63 58.41
CA ALA A 377 -5.30 23.83 59.14
C ALA A 377 -5.17 22.35 58.71
N ALA A 378 -4.77 21.50 59.67
CA ALA A 378 -4.66 20.06 59.53
C ALA A 378 -6.07 19.44 59.40
N GLY A 379 -6.27 18.65 58.34
CA GLY A 379 -7.58 18.08 57.96
C GLY A 379 -7.90 18.22 56.46
N ALA A 380 -7.11 19.00 55.71
CA ALA A 380 -7.33 19.27 54.30
C ALA A 380 -6.39 18.50 53.34
N GLU A 381 -5.54 17.59 53.83
CA GLU A 381 -4.52 16.93 52.98
C GLU A 381 -5.12 15.91 52.00
N GLY A 382 -6.08 15.08 52.43
CA GLY A 382 -6.71 14.07 51.56
C GLY A 382 -7.64 14.64 50.47
N ARG A 383 -8.28 15.80 50.73
CA ARG A 383 -9.12 16.50 49.74
C ARG A 383 -8.29 17.37 48.78
N ARG A 384 -7.16 17.92 49.25
CA ARG A 384 -6.22 18.68 48.40
C ARG A 384 -5.42 17.76 47.46
N SER A 385 -5.00 16.58 47.91
CA SER A 385 -4.28 15.61 47.05
C SER A 385 -5.17 15.04 45.94
N ALA A 386 -6.44 14.73 46.24
CA ALA A 386 -7.42 14.30 45.24
C ALA A 386 -7.72 15.39 44.20
N GLY A 387 -7.83 16.66 44.63
CA GLY A 387 -8.03 17.80 43.73
C GLY A 387 -6.82 18.09 42.82
N VAL A 388 -5.60 17.92 43.33
CA VAL A 388 -4.36 18.06 42.54
C VAL A 388 -4.23 16.92 41.54
N ALA A 389 -4.51 15.67 41.94
CA ALA A 389 -4.49 14.52 41.03
C ALA A 389 -5.51 14.68 39.90
N ALA A 390 -6.74 15.10 40.19
CA ALA A 390 -7.77 15.36 39.18
C ALA A 390 -7.37 16.49 38.23
N ALA A 391 -6.76 17.57 38.73
CA ALA A 391 -6.26 18.67 37.90
C ALA A 391 -5.12 18.24 36.96
N THR A 392 -4.20 17.40 37.44
CA THR A 392 -3.11 16.84 36.64
C THR A 392 -3.62 15.90 35.56
N ILE A 393 -4.56 15.00 35.90
CA ILE A 393 -5.21 14.09 34.93
C ILE A 393 -5.94 14.91 33.85
N TRP A 394 -6.69 15.93 34.26
CA TRP A 394 -7.40 16.80 33.32
C TRP A 394 -6.44 17.61 32.42
N GLY A 395 -5.31 18.06 32.96
CA GLY A 395 -4.24 18.68 32.19
C GLY A 395 -3.67 17.73 31.14
N LEU A 396 -3.37 16.49 31.53
CA LEU A 396 -2.86 15.45 30.62
C LEU A 396 -3.87 15.12 29.51
N LEU A 397 -5.15 14.95 29.85
CA LEU A 397 -6.20 14.66 28.87
C LEU A 397 -6.35 15.78 27.84
N ARG A 398 -6.19 17.05 28.23
CA ARG A 398 -6.20 18.18 27.30
C ARG A 398 -5.01 18.17 26.34
N VAL A 399 -3.82 17.90 26.85
CA VAL A 399 -2.60 17.76 26.04
C VAL A 399 -2.77 16.63 25.02
N MET A 400 -3.24 15.46 25.48
CA MET A 400 -3.51 14.31 24.62
C MET A 400 -4.56 14.63 23.55
N ALA A 401 -5.65 15.32 23.91
CA ALA A 401 -6.70 15.69 22.98
C ALA A 401 -6.19 16.63 21.87
N VAL A 402 -5.37 17.63 22.21
CA VAL A 402 -4.80 18.55 21.21
C VAL A 402 -3.80 17.83 20.32
N THR A 403 -2.93 16.99 20.88
CA THR A 403 -1.99 16.19 20.08
C THR A 403 -2.73 15.23 19.14
N ALA A 404 -3.77 14.55 19.62
CA ALA A 404 -4.60 13.66 18.80
C ALA A 404 -5.33 14.42 17.69
N ALA A 405 -5.87 15.60 17.99
CA ALA A 405 -6.47 16.48 16.98
C ALA A 405 -5.45 16.88 15.90
N GLY A 406 -4.23 17.26 16.30
CA GLY A 406 -3.15 17.55 15.36
C GLY A 406 -2.81 16.37 14.46
N ALA A 407 -2.63 15.17 15.05
CA ALA A 407 -2.37 13.96 14.29
C ALA A 407 -3.51 13.65 13.29
N ALA A 408 -4.77 13.74 13.72
CA ALA A 408 -5.93 13.53 12.85
C ALA A 408 -5.96 14.52 11.67
N LEU A 409 -5.64 15.79 11.90
CA LEU A 409 -5.59 16.81 10.85
C LEU A 409 -4.43 16.58 9.85
N VAL A 410 -3.27 16.10 10.32
CA VAL A 410 -2.15 15.69 9.43
C VAL A 410 -2.59 14.54 8.53
N VAL A 411 -3.16 13.48 9.11
CA VAL A 411 -3.66 12.33 8.35
C VAL A 411 -4.72 12.78 7.34
N ALA A 412 -5.65 13.66 7.74
CA ALA A 412 -6.68 14.17 6.86
C ALA A 412 -6.13 15.02 5.69
N ALA A 413 -5.14 15.87 5.93
CA ALA A 413 -4.50 16.66 4.87
C ALA A 413 -3.80 15.78 3.83
N LEU A 414 -3.23 14.66 4.29
CA LEU A 414 -2.53 13.68 3.47
C LEU A 414 -3.43 12.51 3.04
N ALA A 415 -4.75 12.57 3.25
CA ALA A 415 -5.59 11.38 3.09
C ALA A 415 -5.82 10.92 1.63
N ASP A 416 -5.37 11.67 0.63
CA ASP A 416 -5.68 11.45 -0.79
C ASP A 416 -4.68 10.50 -1.45
N SER A 417 -5.21 9.41 -2.01
CA SER A 417 -4.42 8.32 -2.59
C SER A 417 -3.72 8.67 -3.90
N ARG A 418 -4.03 9.81 -4.54
CA ARG A 418 -3.40 10.27 -5.80
C ARG A 418 -1.96 10.79 -5.64
N PHE A 419 -1.53 11.02 -4.40
CA PHE A 419 -0.27 11.70 -4.11
C PHE A 419 0.74 10.81 -3.36
N PHE A 420 0.53 9.49 -3.37
CA PHE A 420 1.42 8.50 -2.75
C PHE A 420 2.14 7.63 -3.77
#